data_AF-A0A3A0USU7-F1
#
_entry.id   AF-A0A3A0USU7-F1
#
_cell.length_a   1.000
_cell.length_b   1.000
_cell.length_c   1.000
_cell.angle_alpha   90.00
_cell.angle_beta   90.00
_cell.angle_gamma   90.00
#
_symmetry.space_group_name_H-M   'P 1'
#
loop_
_entity.id
_entity.type
_entity.pdbx_description
1 polymer ?
#
loop_
_entity_poly.entity_id
_entity_poly.type
_entity_poly.pdbx_seq_one_letter_code
_entity_poly.pdbx_strand_id
1 'polypeptide(L)'
;GMTPVVDASLMQIGNIIKESTTSSPILMGVVLGGIITVVATAPLSSMALTALLGLTGTPMAIGALAVFGSSFMNFVLFKRMKFGDRKTTISVAIEPLSQADIVTANPVPVYITNFVGGAISGVIIASFGLVNEATGTATPIAGLMVMFGFNNALTVITVALMCALSSAICGYLGSLVFKNYPI
;
A
#
# COMPACT_ATOMS: atom_id res chain seq x y z
N GLY A 1 5.64 15.28 28.70
CA GLY A 1 5.02 16.11 27.65
C GLY A 1 3.92 15.31 27.01
N MET A 2 2.76 15.90 26.72
CA MET A 2 1.72 15.19 25.97
C MET A 2 2.28 14.80 24.62
N THR A 3 2.37 13.50 24.35
CA THR A 3 2.62 13.01 23.00
C THR A 3 1.49 13.55 22.12
N PRO A 4 1.78 14.27 21.03
CA PRO A 4 0.79 14.65 20.04
C PRO A 4 -0.14 13.48 19.71
N VAL A 5 -1.44 13.73 19.52
CA VAL A 5 -2.43 12.68 19.20
C VAL A 5 -2.03 11.89 17.94
N VAL A 6 -1.33 12.56 17.01
CA VAL A 6 -0.75 11.98 15.79
C VAL A 6 0.31 10.94 16.14
N ASP A 7 1.21 11.23 17.07
CA ASP A 7 2.27 10.31 17.49
C ASP A 7 1.67 9.08 18.18
N ALA A 8 0.66 9.26 19.04
CA ALA A 8 -0.03 8.14 19.68
C ALA A 8 -0.70 7.21 18.66
N SER A 9 -1.33 7.79 17.62
CA SER A 9 -1.99 7.02 16.55
C SER A 9 -0.98 6.28 15.67
N LEU A 10 0.12 6.95 15.28
CA LEU A 10 1.20 6.32 14.51
C LEU A 10 1.90 5.20 15.29
N MET A 11 2.10 5.39 16.59
CA MET A 11 2.64 4.36 17.48
C MET A 11 1.71 3.14 17.57
N GLN A 12 0.39 3.35 17.65
CA GLN A 12 -0.57 2.25 17.68
C GLN A 12 -0.58 1.46 16.36
N ILE A 13 -0.58 2.15 15.22
CA ILE A 13 -0.45 1.52 13.89
C ILE A 13 0.87 0.75 13.81
N GLY A 14 1.95 1.37 14.30
CA GLY A 14 3.28 0.78 14.36
C GLY A 14 3.35 -0.51 15.17
N ASN A 15 2.71 -0.54 16.33
CA ASN A 15 2.63 -1.73 17.19
C ASN A 15 1.86 -2.87 16.51
N ILE A 16 0.72 -2.58 15.88
CA ILE A 16 -0.06 -3.58 15.14
C ILE A 16 0.79 -4.21 14.03
N ILE A 17 1.51 -3.37 13.26
CA ILE A 17 2.43 -3.84 12.22
C ILE A 17 3.51 -4.73 12.85
N LYS A 18 4.18 -4.27 13.91
CA LYS A 18 5.29 -4.99 14.54
C LYS A 18 4.87 -6.31 15.18
N GLU A 19 3.68 -6.37 15.78
CA GLU A 19 3.15 -7.62 16.33
C GLU A 19 2.84 -8.62 15.20
N SER A 20 2.24 -8.14 14.12
CA SER A 20 1.88 -9.00 12.98
C SER A 20 3.08 -9.55 12.20
N THR A 21 4.29 -8.96 12.30
CA THR A 21 5.49 -9.54 11.69
C THR A 21 5.94 -10.85 12.33
N THR A 22 5.52 -11.10 13.58
CA THR A 22 5.82 -12.34 14.32
C THR A 22 4.74 -13.41 14.15
N SER A 23 3.67 -13.10 13.42
CA SER A 23 2.55 -14.01 13.14
C SER A 23 2.81 -14.89 11.92
N SER A 24 1.80 -15.65 11.47
CA SER A 24 1.91 -16.46 10.25
C SER A 24 2.15 -15.59 9.01
N PRO A 25 2.85 -16.08 7.97
CA PRO A 25 3.13 -15.31 6.76
C PRO A 25 1.88 -14.74 6.08
N ILE A 26 0.76 -15.47 6.14
CA ILE A 26 -0.52 -15.04 5.59
C ILE A 26 -1.10 -13.88 6.41
N LEU A 27 -1.11 -14.00 7.74
CA LEU A 27 -1.68 -12.97 8.61
C LEU A 27 -0.82 -11.69 8.57
N MET A 28 0.50 -11.85 8.55
CA MET A 28 1.44 -10.77 8.28
C MET A 28 1.15 -10.10 6.93
N GLY A 29 0.99 -10.88 5.86
CA GLY A 29 0.66 -10.37 4.52
C GLY A 29 -0.63 -9.55 4.50
N VAL A 30 -1.70 -10.05 5.11
CA VAL A 30 -2.98 -9.34 5.19
C VAL A 30 -2.86 -8.03 5.96
N VAL A 31 -2.27 -8.08 7.16
CA VAL A 31 -2.20 -6.92 8.06
C VAL A 31 -1.23 -5.87 7.52
N LEU A 32 0.01 -6.25 7.18
CA LEU A 32 0.99 -5.29 6.66
C LEU A 32 0.58 -4.75 5.30
N GLY A 33 0.17 -5.64 4.39
CA GLY A 33 -0.26 -5.23 3.06
C GLY A 33 -1.42 -4.26 3.13
N GLY A 34 -2.47 -4.59 3.90
CA GLY A 34 -3.63 -3.72 4.04
C GLY A 34 -3.31 -2.38 4.71
N ILE A 35 -2.63 -2.39 5.86
CA ILE A 35 -2.35 -1.17 6.63
C ILE A 35 -1.35 -0.28 5.89
N ILE A 36 -0.22 -0.81 5.41
CA ILE A 36 0.82 0.00 4.76
C ILE A 36 0.27 0.63 3.49
N THR A 37 -0.55 -0.08 2.70
CA THR A 37 -1.17 0.48 1.50
C THR A 37 -2.19 1.57 1.82
N VAL A 38 -2.97 1.44 2.90
CA VAL A 38 -3.85 2.53 3.37
C VAL A 38 -3.04 3.73 3.84
N VAL A 39 -1.98 3.52 4.63
CA VAL A 39 -1.10 4.60 5.10
C VAL A 39 -0.46 5.32 3.91
N ALA A 40 0.05 4.58 2.92
CA ALA A 40 0.66 5.14 1.71
C ALA A 40 -0.32 5.95 0.85
N THR A 41 -1.62 5.68 0.98
CA THR A 41 -2.66 6.41 0.27
C THR A 41 -3.19 7.59 1.08
N ALA A 42 -3.23 7.47 2.41
CA ALA A 42 -3.56 8.53 3.34
C ALA A 42 -2.48 9.64 3.33
N PRO A 43 -2.76 10.83 3.89
CA PRO A 43 -1.77 11.89 4.10
C PRO A 43 -0.74 11.53 5.20
N LEU A 44 -0.34 10.27 5.29
CA LEU A 44 0.61 9.73 6.24
C LEU A 44 1.78 9.14 5.45
N SER A 45 3.02 9.54 5.76
CA SER A 45 4.17 9.02 5.02
C SER A 45 4.43 7.54 5.38
N SER A 46 4.12 6.62 4.46
CA SER A 46 4.43 5.19 4.58
C SER A 46 5.94 4.93 4.66
N MET A 47 6.75 5.71 3.91
CA MET A 47 8.21 5.67 3.98
C MET A 47 8.70 6.02 5.39
N ALA A 48 8.23 7.13 5.97
CA ALA A 48 8.63 7.51 7.32
C ALA A 48 8.18 6.47 8.35
N LEU A 49 6.94 5.96 8.24
CA LEU A 49 6.42 4.94 9.16
C LEU A 49 7.27 3.67 9.13
N THR A 50 7.54 3.12 7.94
CA THR A 50 8.32 1.88 7.80
C THR A 50 9.78 2.05 8.22
N ALA A 51 10.36 3.23 8.04
CA ALA A 51 11.68 3.57 8.56
C ALA A 51 11.71 3.66 10.10
N LEU A 52 10.73 4.35 10.71
CA LEU A 52 10.62 4.47 12.17
C LEU A 52 10.39 3.12 12.87
N LEU A 53 9.69 2.21 12.20
CA LEU A 53 9.47 0.84 12.69
C LEU A 53 10.66 -0.10 12.46
N GLY A 54 11.66 0.33 11.67
CA GLY A 54 12.81 -0.50 11.32
C GLY A 54 12.43 -1.78 10.59
N LEU A 55 11.41 -1.73 9.71
CA LEU A 55 10.98 -2.91 8.97
C LEU A 55 12.04 -3.32 7.96
N THR A 56 12.44 -4.59 8.01
CA THR A 56 13.31 -5.24 7.03
C THR A 56 12.75 -6.61 6.64
N GLY A 57 13.44 -7.36 5.79
CA GLY A 57 13.02 -8.69 5.33
C GLY A 57 11.68 -8.67 4.60
N THR A 58 10.89 -9.73 4.83
CA THR A 58 9.56 -9.89 4.22
C THR A 58 8.56 -8.78 4.58
N PRO A 59 8.49 -8.30 5.84
CA PRO A 59 7.69 -7.12 6.20
C PRO A 59 7.89 -5.91 5.28
N MET A 60 9.15 -5.56 5.00
CA MET A 60 9.48 -4.42 4.15
C MET A 60 9.23 -4.72 2.66
N ALA A 61 9.45 -5.96 2.22
CA ALA A 61 9.09 -6.40 0.87
C ALA A 61 7.58 -6.25 0.61
N ILE A 62 6.75 -6.60 1.59
CA ILE A 62 5.30 -6.39 1.55
C ILE A 62 5.00 -4.90 1.38
N GLY A 63 5.58 -4.05 2.24
CA GLY A 63 5.38 -2.61 2.16
C GLY A 63 5.79 -1.99 0.82
N ALA A 64 6.89 -2.47 0.22
CA ALA A 64 7.37 -1.98 -1.08
C ALA A 64 6.45 -2.40 -2.24
N LEU A 65 6.18 -3.69 -2.40
CA LEU A 65 5.46 -4.21 -3.57
C LEU A 65 3.94 -4.05 -3.46
N ALA A 66 3.36 -4.06 -2.25
CA ALA A 66 1.92 -3.81 -2.08
C ALA A 66 1.59 -2.35 -2.41
N VAL A 67 2.46 -1.41 -2.05
CA VAL A 67 2.31 0.01 -2.41
C VAL A 67 2.50 0.21 -3.92
N PHE A 68 3.44 -0.51 -4.56
CA PHE A 68 3.52 -0.56 -6.01
C PHE A 68 2.23 -1.08 -6.68
N GLY A 69 1.65 -2.17 -6.18
CA GLY A 69 0.37 -2.69 -6.68
C GLY A 69 -0.76 -1.66 -6.53
N SER A 70 -0.75 -0.91 -5.43
CA SER A 70 -1.76 0.11 -5.14
C SER A 70 -1.82 1.24 -6.15
N SER A 71 -0.73 1.54 -6.86
CA SER A 71 -0.72 2.52 -7.96
C SER A 71 -1.72 2.16 -9.05
N PHE A 72 -1.79 0.88 -9.44
CA PHE A 72 -2.72 0.41 -10.47
C PHE A 72 -4.15 0.37 -9.94
N MET A 73 -4.33 -0.03 -8.68
CA MET A 73 -5.62 0.01 -8.00
C MET A 73 -6.19 1.42 -7.97
N ASN A 74 -5.40 2.39 -7.51
CA ASN A 74 -5.81 3.78 -7.40
C ASN A 74 -6.05 4.39 -8.78
N PHE A 75 -5.22 4.10 -9.78
CA PHE A 75 -5.48 4.52 -11.15
C PHE A 75 -6.85 4.05 -11.66
N VAL A 76 -7.16 2.75 -11.49
CA VAL A 76 -8.44 2.18 -11.94
C VAL A 76 -9.61 2.75 -11.16
N LEU A 77 -9.49 2.81 -9.83
CA LEU A 77 -10.53 3.31 -8.94
C LEU A 77 -10.86 4.78 -9.25
N PHE A 78 -9.86 5.66 -9.28
CA PHE A 78 -10.04 7.10 -9.50
C PHE A 78 -10.62 7.37 -10.89
N LYS A 79 -10.14 6.66 -11.92
CA LYS A 79 -10.67 6.79 -13.28
C LYS A 79 -12.14 6.38 -13.37
N ARG A 80 -12.54 5.33 -12.67
CA ARG A 80 -13.91 4.78 -12.72
C ARG A 80 -14.90 5.56 -11.88
N MET A 81 -14.46 5.98 -10.69
CA MET A 81 -15.24 6.82 -9.78
C MET A 81 -15.26 8.28 -10.19
N LYS A 82 -14.43 8.68 -11.17
CA LYS A 82 -14.26 10.07 -11.63
C LYS A 82 -13.81 11.00 -10.51
N PHE A 83 -12.88 10.52 -9.69
CA PHE A 83 -12.21 11.33 -8.68
C PHE A 83 -11.25 12.30 -9.37
N GLY A 84 -11.68 13.54 -9.54
CA GLY A 84 -10.92 14.59 -10.23
C GLY A 84 -10.72 14.33 -11.72
N ASP A 85 -9.74 15.03 -12.30
CA ASP A 85 -9.43 14.96 -13.73
C ASP A 85 -8.39 13.88 -14.07
N ARG A 86 -8.17 13.67 -15.37
CA ARG A 86 -7.17 12.70 -15.87
C ARG A 86 -5.76 12.94 -15.31
N LYS A 87 -5.36 14.20 -15.10
CA LYS A 87 -4.06 14.56 -14.52
C LYS A 87 -3.95 14.07 -13.07
N THR A 88 -4.94 14.38 -12.25
CA THR A 88 -5.07 13.90 -10.87
C THR A 88 -5.03 12.38 -10.80
N THR A 89 -5.80 11.69 -11.65
CA THR A 89 -5.83 10.22 -11.65
C THR A 89 -4.44 9.62 -11.87
N ILE A 90 -3.64 10.21 -12.76
CA ILE A 90 -2.25 9.77 -13.01
C ILE A 90 -1.35 10.16 -11.83
N SER A 91 -1.51 11.37 -11.28
CA SER A 91 -0.74 11.83 -10.11
C SER A 91 -0.94 10.93 -8.90
N VAL A 92 -2.18 10.56 -8.57
CA VAL A 92 -2.51 9.64 -7.47
C VAL A 92 -1.90 8.27 -7.72
N ALA A 93 -1.93 7.79 -8.97
CA ALA A 93 -1.34 6.50 -9.31
C ALA A 93 0.18 6.48 -9.10
N ILE A 94 0.87 7.57 -9.41
CA ILE A 94 2.32 7.68 -9.23
C ILE A 94 2.67 7.87 -7.75
N GLU A 95 2.00 8.81 -7.09
CA GLU A 95 2.27 9.22 -5.72
C GLU A 95 0.97 9.72 -5.08
N PRO A 96 0.22 8.85 -4.37
CA PRO A 96 -1.08 9.20 -3.76
C PRO A 96 -1.02 10.42 -2.84
N LEU A 97 0.09 10.56 -2.09
CA LEU A 97 0.31 11.67 -1.17
C LEU A 97 0.28 13.04 -1.88
N SER A 98 0.60 13.09 -3.17
CA SER A 98 0.57 14.33 -3.97
C SER A 98 -0.84 14.89 -4.16
N GLN A 99 -1.88 14.09 -3.93
CA GLN A 99 -3.29 14.46 -4.11
C GLN A 99 -4.11 14.07 -2.87
N ALA A 100 -3.54 14.34 -1.69
CA ALA A 100 -4.14 14.02 -0.40
C ALA A 100 -5.53 14.64 -0.19
N ASP A 101 -5.77 15.83 -0.76
CA ASP A 101 -7.05 16.54 -0.74
C ASP A 101 -8.17 15.70 -1.38
N ILE A 102 -7.91 15.08 -2.54
CA ILE A 102 -8.91 14.30 -3.27
C ILE A 102 -9.11 12.92 -2.63
N VAL A 103 -8.01 12.33 -2.13
CA VAL A 103 -8.09 11.07 -1.37
C VAL A 103 -8.92 11.25 -0.10
N THR A 104 -8.67 12.32 0.66
CA THR A 104 -9.37 12.56 1.94
C THR A 104 -10.80 13.03 1.76
N ALA A 105 -11.17 13.58 0.60
CA ALA A 105 -12.56 13.83 0.23
C ALA A 105 -13.36 12.53 0.02
N ASN A 106 -12.71 11.43 -0.36
CA ASN A 106 -13.35 10.13 -0.63
C ASN A 106 -12.70 8.98 0.18
N PRO A 107 -12.66 9.07 1.53
CA PRO A 107 -11.83 8.19 2.34
C PRO A 107 -12.35 6.76 2.35
N VAL A 108 -13.67 6.56 2.35
CA VAL A 108 -14.27 5.21 2.47
C VAL A 108 -13.99 4.37 1.22
N PRO A 109 -14.31 4.80 -0.02
CA PRO A 109 -14.00 4.01 -1.21
C PRO A 109 -12.50 3.79 -1.38
N VAL A 110 -11.68 4.80 -1.08
CA VAL A 110 -10.23 4.72 -1.29
C VAL A 110 -9.58 3.80 -0.27
N TYR A 111 -9.78 4.00 1.03
CA TYR A 111 -9.08 3.23 2.07
C TYR A 111 -9.55 1.78 2.14
N ILE A 112 -10.84 1.50 1.97
CA ILE A 112 -11.32 0.10 1.98
C ILE A 112 -10.75 -0.67 0.79
N THR A 113 -10.81 -0.07 -0.41
CA THR A 113 -10.27 -0.72 -1.60
C THR A 113 -8.76 -0.93 -1.47
N ASN A 114 -8.04 0.07 -0.96
CA ASN A 114 -6.60 -0.01 -0.72
C ASN A 114 -6.23 -1.07 0.32
N PHE A 115 -7.00 -1.20 1.40
CA PHE A 115 -6.79 -2.24 2.39
C PHE A 115 -6.92 -3.63 1.76
N VAL A 116 -7.99 -3.87 1.00
CA VAL A 116 -8.26 -5.18 0.40
C VAL A 116 -7.20 -5.55 -0.65
N GLY A 117 -6.90 -4.62 -1.57
CA GLY A 117 -5.87 -4.86 -2.60
C GLY A 117 -4.47 -5.00 -2.00
N GLY A 118 -4.16 -4.20 -0.97
CA GLY A 118 -2.92 -4.28 -0.21
C GLY A 118 -2.79 -5.62 0.51
N ALA A 119 -3.83 -6.09 1.19
CA ALA A 119 -3.85 -7.38 1.88
C ALA A 119 -3.61 -8.56 0.92
N ILE A 120 -4.27 -8.55 -0.24
CA ILE A 120 -4.07 -9.58 -1.27
C ILE A 120 -2.62 -9.55 -1.77
N SER A 121 -2.09 -8.37 -2.10
CA SER A 121 -0.71 -8.21 -2.54
C SER A 121 0.27 -8.68 -1.46
N GLY A 122 0.03 -8.33 -0.19
CA GLY A 122 0.88 -8.73 0.93
C GLY A 122 0.92 -10.25 1.13
N VAL A 123 -0.21 -10.94 0.96
CA VAL A 123 -0.24 -12.42 0.99
C VAL A 123 0.57 -13.01 -0.16
N ILE A 124 0.44 -12.47 -1.38
CA ILE A 124 1.25 -12.91 -2.53
C ILE A 124 2.74 -12.73 -2.21
N ILE A 125 3.16 -11.54 -1.80
CA ILE A 125 4.58 -11.23 -1.53
C ILE A 125 5.15 -12.13 -0.42
N ALA A 126 4.40 -12.32 0.68
CA ALA A 126 4.79 -13.20 1.77
C ALA A 126 4.91 -14.66 1.32
N SER A 127 4.02 -15.12 0.44
CA SER A 127 4.02 -16.51 -0.06
C SER A 127 5.21 -16.81 -0.97
N PHE A 128 5.73 -15.80 -1.67
CA PHE A 128 6.94 -15.93 -2.50
C PHE A 128 8.24 -15.69 -1.71
N GLY A 129 8.15 -15.35 -0.42
CA GLY A 129 9.31 -15.19 0.45
C GLY A 129 10.24 -14.05 0.05
N LEU A 130 9.72 -13.01 -0.61
CA LEU A 130 10.53 -11.86 -1.01
C LEU A 130 11.02 -11.10 0.22
N VAL A 131 12.20 -10.49 0.10
CA VAL A 131 12.86 -9.75 1.20
C VAL A 131 13.32 -8.37 0.76
N ASN A 132 13.41 -7.44 1.69
CA ASN A 132 13.92 -6.10 1.45
C ASN A 132 14.59 -5.56 2.71
N GLU A 133 15.92 -5.37 2.67
CA GLU A 133 16.69 -4.90 3.82
C GLU A 133 16.85 -3.37 3.85
N ALA A 134 16.32 -2.65 2.86
CA ALA A 134 16.32 -1.20 2.85
C ALA A 134 15.01 -0.68 3.47
N THR A 135 15.10 -0.26 4.73
CA THR A 135 13.99 0.38 5.47
C THR A 135 13.48 1.63 4.75
N GLY A 136 12.20 1.95 4.89
CA GLY A 136 11.63 3.19 4.34
C GLY A 136 11.32 3.14 2.85
N THR A 137 11.38 1.97 2.22
CA THR A 137 11.17 1.84 0.76
C THR A 137 9.72 1.54 0.38
N ALA A 138 8.75 1.91 1.23
CA ALA A 138 7.31 1.69 1.02
C ALA A 138 6.69 2.75 0.10
N THR A 139 7.20 2.86 -1.13
CA THR A 139 6.70 3.78 -2.16
C THR A 139 6.57 3.05 -3.51
N PRO A 140 5.71 3.52 -4.44
CA PRO A 140 5.45 2.75 -5.65
C PRO A 140 6.68 2.51 -6.53
N ILE A 141 7.43 3.58 -6.83
CA ILE A 141 8.56 3.49 -7.77
C ILE A 141 9.81 3.00 -7.05
N ALA A 142 10.20 3.64 -5.94
CA ALA A 142 11.43 3.27 -5.25
C ALA A 142 11.31 1.88 -4.61
N GLY A 143 10.13 1.55 -4.06
CA GLY A 143 9.87 0.22 -3.51
C GLY A 143 10.10 -0.88 -4.53
N LEU A 144 9.54 -0.76 -5.74
CA LEU A 144 9.78 -1.74 -6.80
C LEU A 144 11.28 -1.86 -7.15
N MET A 145 11.97 -0.73 -7.34
CA MET A 145 13.37 -0.74 -7.76
C MET A 145 14.30 -1.39 -6.73
N VAL A 146 14.05 -1.13 -5.45
CA VAL A 146 14.84 -1.68 -4.34
C VAL A 146 14.70 -3.20 -4.25
N MET A 147 13.55 -3.78 -4.62
CA MET A 147 13.35 -5.23 -4.60
C MET A 147 14.34 -6.00 -5.49
N PHE A 148 14.76 -5.40 -6.61
CA PHE A 148 15.76 -6.00 -7.50
C PHE A 148 17.16 -6.08 -6.88
N GLY A 149 17.44 -5.27 -5.85
CA GLY A 149 18.70 -5.33 -5.12
C GLY A 149 18.82 -6.53 -4.19
N PHE A 150 17.68 -7.10 -3.74
CA PHE A 150 17.64 -8.14 -2.71
C PHE A 150 17.07 -9.48 -3.18
N ASN A 151 16.48 -9.55 -4.37
CA ASN A 151 15.79 -10.74 -4.87
C ASN A 151 16.11 -11.01 -6.34
N ASN A 152 15.81 -12.23 -6.80
CA ASN A 152 15.95 -12.58 -8.21
C ASN A 152 15.02 -11.72 -9.09
N ALA A 153 15.57 -11.12 -10.15
CA ALA A 153 14.84 -10.17 -11.01
C ALA A 153 13.58 -10.77 -11.65
N LEU A 154 13.62 -12.04 -12.07
CA LEU A 154 12.45 -12.70 -12.66
C LEU A 154 11.34 -12.86 -11.62
N THR A 155 11.68 -13.28 -10.40
CA THR A 155 10.71 -13.40 -9.30
C THR A 155 10.10 -12.05 -8.94
N VAL A 156 10.89 -10.98 -8.87
CA VAL A 156 10.39 -9.63 -8.61
C VAL A 156 9.41 -9.19 -9.69
N ILE A 157 9.74 -9.37 -10.97
CA ILE A 157 8.85 -9.02 -12.09
C ILE A 157 7.55 -9.81 -12.02
N THR A 158 7.62 -11.13 -11.81
CA THR A 158 6.44 -11.99 -11.72
C THR A 158 5.53 -11.57 -10.57
N VAL A 159 6.08 -11.37 -9.37
CA VAL A 159 5.29 -10.95 -8.19
C VAL A 159 4.74 -9.54 -8.36
N ALA A 160 5.53 -8.61 -8.92
CA ALA A 160 5.08 -7.25 -9.20
C ALA A 160 3.89 -7.25 -10.18
N LEU A 161 3.93 -8.08 -11.23
CA LEU A 161 2.81 -8.23 -12.16
C LEU A 161 1.57 -8.82 -11.47
N MET A 162 1.74 -9.84 -10.61
CA MET A 162 0.64 -10.40 -9.83
C MET A 162 0.01 -9.36 -8.90
N CYS A 163 0.82 -8.56 -8.22
CA CYS A 163 0.36 -7.48 -7.34
C CYS A 163 -0.36 -6.39 -8.15
N ALA A 164 0.19 -5.96 -9.29
CA ALA A 164 -0.43 -4.97 -10.17
C ALA A 164 -1.79 -5.44 -10.72
N LEU A 165 -1.87 -6.68 -11.20
CA LEU A 165 -3.11 -7.25 -11.74
C LEU A 165 -4.17 -7.44 -10.66
N SER A 166 -3.82 -8.07 -9.54
CA SER A 166 -4.77 -8.28 -8.43
C SER A 166 -5.26 -6.95 -7.85
N SER A 167 -4.38 -5.96 -7.71
CA SER A 167 -4.72 -4.61 -7.24
C SER A 167 -5.59 -3.85 -8.23
N ALA A 168 -5.30 -3.93 -9.54
CA ALA A 168 -6.15 -3.34 -10.58
C ALA A 168 -7.56 -3.94 -10.59
N ILE A 169 -7.68 -5.27 -10.42
CA ILE A 169 -8.96 -5.95 -10.26
C ILE A 169 -9.68 -5.47 -9.00
N CYS A 170 -8.97 -5.32 -7.88
CA CYS A 170 -9.54 -4.76 -6.65
C CYS A 170 -10.04 -3.33 -6.85
N GLY A 171 -9.27 -2.48 -7.54
CA GLY A 171 -9.70 -1.13 -7.91
C GLY A 171 -10.98 -1.11 -8.76
N TYR A 172 -11.08 -2.05 -9.71
CA TYR A 172 -12.28 -2.22 -10.51
C TYR A 172 -13.48 -2.69 -9.67
N LEU A 173 -13.32 -3.73 -8.85
CA LEU A 173 -14.37 -4.24 -7.97
C LEU A 173 -14.81 -3.18 -6.95
N GLY A 174 -13.86 -2.46 -6.36
CA GLY A 174 -14.13 -1.31 -5.49
C GLY A 174 -15.00 -0.26 -6.19
N SER A 175 -14.70 0.06 -7.46
CA SER A 175 -15.54 0.99 -8.24
C SER A 175 -16.97 0.50 -8.48
N LEU A 176 -17.21 -0.82 -8.47
CA LEU A 176 -18.55 -1.40 -8.58
C LEU A 176 -19.29 -1.35 -7.24
N VAL A 177 -18.59 -1.73 -6.16
CA VAL A 177 -19.15 -1.72 -4.79
C VAL A 177 -19.53 -0.30 -4.38
N PHE A 178 -18.68 0.68 -4.68
CA PHE A 178 -18.87 2.07 -4.29
C PHE A 178 -19.54 2.93 -5.38
N LYS A 179 -20.11 2.32 -6.43
CA LYS A 179 -20.67 3.06 -7.57
C LYS A 179 -21.70 4.14 -7.19
N ASN A 180 -22.46 3.92 -6.11
CA ASN A 180 -23.48 4.84 -5.60
C ASN A 180 -23.03 5.64 -4.37
N TYR A 181 -21.75 5.59 -4.03
CA TYR A 181 -21.21 6.37 -2.92
C TYR A 181 -21.30 7.87 -3.25
N PRO A 182 -21.81 8.73 -2.35
CA PRO A 182 -21.88 10.15 -2.58
C PRO A 182 -20.46 10.74 -2.67
N ILE A 183 -20.12 11.33 -3.82
CA ILE A 183 -18.83 11.95 -4.14
C ILE A 183 -18.98 13.47 -4.01
#